data_AF-A0A453QI52-F1
#
_entry.id   AF-A0A453QI52-F1
#
_cell.length_a   1.000
_cell.length_b   1.000
_cell.length_c   1.000
_cell.angle_alpha   90.00
_cell.angle_beta   90.00
_cell.angle_gamma   90.00
#
_symmetry.space_group_name_H-M   'P 1'
#
loop_
_entity.id
_entity.type
_entity.pdbx_description
1 polymer ?
#
loop_
_entity_poly.entity_id
_entity_poly.type
_entity_poly.pdbx_seq_one_letter_code
_entity_poly.pdbx_strand_id
1 'polypeptide(L)'
;MVLIRATGNMFKITTVYGPTEPSCKDAFFAELLAQKPAPGTKWLALGDFNQIYRARDKNKRNINRSRINCFRNALHACELNEIHLQNRKFTWSNERDNPTLCKLDAFFCNVDW
;
A
#
# COMPACT_ATOMS: atom_id res chain seq x y z
N MET A 1 -6.51 -8.21 15.72
CA MET A 1 -7.28 -9.24 14.99
C MET A 1 -8.73 -8.82 14.97
N VAL A 2 -9.42 -9.07 13.86
CA VAL A 2 -10.85 -8.81 13.67
C VAL A 2 -11.57 -10.16 13.54
N LEU A 3 -12.70 -10.33 14.23
CA LEU A 3 -13.55 -11.51 14.18
C LEU A 3 -14.89 -11.15 13.53
N ILE A 4 -15.24 -11.84 12.44
CA ILE A 4 -16.56 -11.73 11.81
C ILE A 4 -17.52 -12.66 12.56
N ARG A 5 -18.37 -12.10 13.43
CA ARG A 5 -19.25 -12.87 14.32
C ARG A 5 -20.15 -13.88 13.60
N ALA A 6 -20.65 -13.52 12.41
CA ALA A 6 -21.58 -14.37 11.66
C ALA A 6 -20.92 -15.63 11.06
N THR A 7 -19.61 -15.59 10.78
CA THR A 7 -18.91 -16.70 10.11
C THR A 7 -17.80 -17.32 10.94
N GLY A 8 -17.40 -16.69 12.04
CA GLY A 8 -16.22 -17.08 12.82
C GLY A 8 -14.88 -16.73 12.13
N ASN A 9 -14.90 -16.12 10.94
CA ASN A 9 -13.68 -15.80 10.21
C ASN A 9 -12.86 -14.74 10.94
N MET A 10 -11.55 -14.96 11.02
CA MET A 10 -10.61 -14.03 11.63
C MET A 10 -9.63 -13.48 10.60
N PHE A 11 -9.27 -12.20 10.74
CA PHE A 11 -8.26 -11.56 9.91
C PHE A 11 -7.50 -10.46 10.67
N LYS A 12 -6.30 -10.14 10.21
CA LYS A 12 -5.55 -8.95 10.62
C LYS A 12 -5.86 -7.81 9.65
N ILE A 13 -6.11 -6.63 10.20
CA ILE A 13 -6.17 -5.39 9.43
C ILE A 13 -5.04 -4.46 9.91
N THR A 14 -4.29 -3.90 8.98
CA THR A 14 -3.26 -2.88 9.25
C THR A 14 -3.61 -1.62 8.47
N THR A 15 -3.95 -0.56 9.17
CA THR A 15 -4.15 0.77 8.57
C THR A 15 -2.83 1.51 8.51
N VAL A 16 -2.44 1.95 7.31
CA VAL A 16 -1.13 2.54 7.04
C VAL A 16 -1.27 4.04 6.79
N TYR A 17 -0.36 4.81 7.38
CA TYR A 17 -0.06 6.18 6.99
C TYR A 17 1.45 6.30 6.78
N GLY A 18 1.88 6.21 5.52
CA GLY A 18 3.29 6.22 5.14
C GLY A 18 3.90 7.63 5.23
N PRO A 19 5.21 7.76 5.50
CA PRO A 19 5.85 9.07 5.65
C PRO A 19 5.97 9.80 4.30
N THR A 20 5.91 11.12 4.28
CA THR A 20 6.19 11.91 3.05
C THR A 20 7.69 12.00 2.77
N GLU A 21 8.50 12.07 3.83
CA GLU A 21 9.94 12.28 3.75
C GLU A 21 10.67 11.05 3.15
N PRO A 22 11.53 11.24 2.13
CA PRO A 22 12.31 10.16 1.54
C PRO A 22 13.20 9.37 2.50
N SER A 23 13.83 10.04 3.47
CA SER A 23 14.78 9.42 4.40
C SER A 23 14.11 8.41 5.35
N CYS A 24 12.80 8.53 5.56
CA CYS A 24 12.04 7.62 6.43
C CYS A 24 11.52 6.37 5.70
N LYS A 25 11.70 6.25 4.38
CA LYS A 25 11.05 5.19 3.59
C LYS A 25 11.58 3.80 3.88
N ASP A 26 12.87 3.65 4.09
CA ASP A 26 13.46 2.33 4.38
C ASP A 26 13.00 1.82 5.75
N ALA A 27 12.95 2.70 6.75
CA ALA A 27 12.39 2.38 8.07
C ALA A 27 10.90 2.00 7.98
N PHE A 28 10.12 2.76 7.20
CA PHE A 28 8.71 2.45 6.94
C PHE A 28 8.51 1.08 6.28
N PHE A 29 9.33 0.71 5.30
CA PHE A 29 9.23 -0.60 4.65
C PHE A 29 9.61 -1.74 5.61
N ALA A 30 10.59 -1.53 6.48
CA ALA A 30 10.95 -2.48 7.53
C ALA A 30 9.81 -2.64 8.56
N GLU A 31 9.16 -1.53 8.95
CA GLU A 31 8.00 -1.54 9.85
C GLU A 31 6.83 -2.32 9.23
N LEU A 32 6.52 -2.08 7.95
CA LEU A 32 5.48 -2.81 7.24
C LEU A 32 5.76 -4.33 7.23
N LEU A 33 7.01 -4.73 7.01
CA LEU A 33 7.43 -6.13 7.07
C LEU A 33 7.28 -6.71 8.48
N ALA A 34 7.63 -5.95 9.52
CA ALA A 34 7.43 -6.36 10.91
C ALA A 34 5.95 -6.58 11.26
N GLN A 35 5.02 -6.02 10.49
CA GLN A 35 3.58 -6.27 10.64
C GLN A 35 3.08 -7.54 9.94
N LYS A 36 3.91 -8.26 9.19
CA LYS A 36 3.50 -9.53 8.56
C LYS A 36 3.05 -10.53 9.65
N PRO A 37 1.82 -11.06 9.58
CA PRO A 37 1.37 -12.05 10.54
C PRO A 37 1.98 -13.42 10.27
N ALA A 38 1.76 -14.36 11.20
CA ALA A 38 2.14 -15.75 11.01
C ALA A 38 1.44 -16.36 9.77
N PRO A 39 2.06 -17.35 9.09
CA PRO A 39 1.46 -18.04 7.95
C PRO A 39 0.05 -18.57 8.25
N GLY A 40 -0.85 -18.50 7.28
CA GLY A 40 -2.25 -18.90 7.42
C GLY A 40 -3.16 -17.85 8.05
N THR A 41 -2.63 -16.68 8.41
CA THR A 41 -3.44 -15.55 8.91
C THR A 41 -3.84 -14.64 7.76
N LYS A 42 -5.14 -14.49 7.53
CA LYS A 42 -5.67 -13.50 6.57
C LYS A 42 -5.21 -12.09 6.93
N TRP A 43 -4.67 -11.36 5.98
CA TRP A 43 -4.15 -10.01 6.21
C TRP A 43 -4.60 -9.02 5.14
N LEU A 44 -5.13 -7.89 5.60
CA LEU A 44 -5.42 -6.72 4.78
C LEU A 44 -4.59 -5.53 5.29
N ALA A 45 -3.74 -4.99 4.44
CA ALA A 45 -3.04 -3.72 4.66
C ALA A 45 -3.66 -2.64 3.75
N LEU A 46 -4.07 -1.51 4.33
CA LEU A 46 -4.78 -0.47 3.59
C LEU A 46 -4.47 0.93 4.14
N GLY A 47 -4.66 1.95 3.32
CA GLY A 47 -4.48 3.35 3.72
C GLY A 47 -3.59 4.10 2.74
N ASP A 48 -3.07 5.24 3.19
CA ASP A 48 -2.18 6.09 2.42
C ASP A 48 -0.73 5.63 2.62
N PHE A 49 -0.13 5.05 1.58
CA PHE A 49 1.26 4.59 1.64
C PHE A 49 2.26 5.73 1.36
N ASN A 50 1.77 6.89 0.92
CA ASN A 50 2.56 7.98 0.36
C ASN A 50 3.59 7.47 -0.66
N GLN A 51 3.26 6.43 -1.43
CA GLN A 51 4.09 5.80 -2.46
C GLN A 51 3.22 5.32 -3.63
N ILE A 52 3.72 5.52 -4.85
CA ILE A 52 3.08 4.97 -6.05
C ILE A 52 3.55 3.53 -6.29
N TYR A 53 2.62 2.63 -6.63
CA TYR A 53 2.91 1.21 -6.85
C TYR A 53 3.36 0.92 -8.30
N ARG A 54 2.83 1.67 -9.27
CA ARG A 54 3.15 1.57 -10.69
C ARG A 54 3.41 2.95 -11.30
N ALA A 55 4.18 2.99 -12.39
CA ALA A 55 4.43 4.22 -13.14
C ALA A 55 3.13 4.95 -13.56
N ARG A 56 2.09 4.18 -13.92
CA ARG A 56 0.77 4.69 -14.35
C ARG A 56 -0.05 5.33 -13.22
N ASP A 57 0.37 5.14 -11.97
CA ASP A 57 -0.31 5.64 -10.78
C ASP A 57 0.04 7.11 -10.51
N LYS A 58 0.86 7.73 -11.37
CA LYS A 58 1.12 9.17 -11.42
C LYS A 58 0.85 9.70 -12.82
N ASN A 59 0.19 10.84 -12.94
CA ASN A 59 -0.11 11.44 -14.26
C ASN A 59 1.13 12.06 -14.94
N LYS A 60 2.15 12.45 -14.18
CA LYS A 60 3.41 13.02 -14.69
C LYS A 60 4.47 11.93 -14.88
N ARG A 61 5.31 12.08 -15.90
CA ARG A 61 6.39 11.12 -16.25
C ARG A 61 7.60 11.15 -15.30
N ASN A 62 7.73 12.17 -14.48
CA ASN A 62 8.83 12.30 -13.50
C ASN A 62 8.60 11.37 -12.30
N ILE A 63 8.99 10.11 -12.45
CA ILE A 63 8.86 9.07 -11.43
C ILE A 63 10.24 8.52 -11.02
N ASN A 64 10.38 8.24 -9.73
CA ASN A 64 11.55 7.53 -9.23
C ASN A 64 11.30 6.02 -9.30
N ARG A 65 11.78 5.37 -10.38
CA ARG A 65 11.58 3.93 -10.59
C ARG A 65 12.27 3.07 -9.53
N SER A 66 13.40 3.53 -9.00
CA SER A 66 14.11 2.82 -7.91
C SER A 66 13.21 2.73 -6.68
N ARG A 67 12.57 3.83 -6.27
CA ARG A 67 11.62 3.83 -5.13
C ARG A 67 10.39 2.94 -5.37
N ILE A 68 9.85 2.95 -6.58
CA ILE A 68 8.75 2.04 -6.95
C ILE A 68 9.19 0.59 -6.74
N ASN A 69 10.40 0.23 -7.20
CA ASN A 69 10.93 -1.11 -7.02
C ASN A 69 11.17 -1.46 -5.54
N CYS A 70 11.71 -0.54 -4.73
CA CYS A 70 11.87 -0.77 -3.30
C CYS A 70 10.52 -1.03 -2.62
N PHE A 71 9.49 -0.23 -2.92
CA PHE A 71 8.15 -0.44 -2.38
C PHE A 71 7.55 -1.78 -2.82
N ARG A 72 7.70 -2.15 -4.09
CA ARG A 72 7.28 -3.46 -4.60
C ARG A 72 8.01 -4.63 -3.94
N ASN A 73 9.31 -4.48 -3.66
CA ASN A 73 10.10 -5.49 -2.96
C ASN A 73 9.63 -5.65 -1.50
N ALA A 74 9.30 -4.54 -0.83
CA ALA A 74 8.74 -4.59 0.52
C ALA A 74 7.38 -5.32 0.55
N LEU A 75 6.49 -4.98 -0.39
CA LEU A 75 5.21 -5.69 -0.55
C LEU A 75 5.40 -7.18 -0.86
N HIS A 76 6.37 -7.52 -1.73
CA HIS A 76 6.71 -8.90 -2.05
C HIS A 76 7.22 -9.67 -0.81
N ALA A 77 8.09 -9.07 0.01
CA ALA A 77 8.55 -9.68 1.26
C ALA A 77 7.40 -9.89 2.27
N CYS A 78 6.40 -9.00 2.22
CA CYS A 78 5.16 -9.12 2.98
C CYS A 78 4.15 -10.12 2.39
N GLU A 79 4.41 -10.69 1.20
CA GLU A 79 3.48 -11.53 0.43
C GLU A 79 2.15 -10.83 0.12
N LEU A 80 2.20 -9.51 -0.06
CA LEU A 80 1.05 -8.65 -0.28
C LEU A 80 0.83 -8.36 -1.77
N ASN A 81 -0.40 -8.60 -2.23
CA ASN A 81 -0.87 -8.34 -3.59
C ASN A 81 -1.91 -7.21 -3.60
N GLU A 82 -1.85 -6.35 -4.63
CA GLU A 82 -2.77 -5.21 -4.76
C GLU A 82 -4.20 -5.69 -5.05
N ILE A 83 -5.16 -5.25 -4.23
CA ILE A 83 -6.58 -5.30 -4.57
C ILE A 83 -6.87 -4.11 -5.48
N HIS A 84 -7.17 -4.39 -6.75
CA HIS A 84 -7.33 -3.34 -7.74
C HIS A 84 -8.62 -2.52 -7.54
N LEU A 85 -8.48 -1.20 -7.41
CA LEU A 85 -9.59 -0.27 -7.40
C LEU A 85 -10.06 0.02 -8.84
N GLN A 86 -11.21 -0.53 -9.23
CA GLN A 86 -11.70 -0.45 -10.61
C GLN A 86 -12.13 0.96 -11.07
N ASN A 87 -12.48 1.86 -10.14
CA ASN A 87 -13.10 3.16 -10.48
C ASN A 87 -12.39 4.39 -9.88
N ARG A 88 -11.15 4.26 -9.39
CA ARG A 88 -10.36 5.39 -8.86
C ARG A 88 -8.91 5.31 -9.34
N LYS A 89 -8.61 6.08 -10.40
CA LYS A 89 -7.26 6.13 -10.99
C LYS A 89 -6.25 6.87 -10.12
N PHE A 90 -6.68 7.92 -9.43
CA PHE A 90 -5.86 8.74 -8.53
C PHE A 90 -6.64 8.99 -7.24
N THR A 91 -5.92 9.20 -6.14
CA THR A 91 -6.50 9.43 -4.80
C THR A 91 -5.95 10.69 -4.13
N TRP A 92 -4.93 11.31 -4.72
CA TRP A 92 -4.30 12.53 -4.24
C TRP A 92 -4.05 13.53 -5.38
N SER A 93 -4.22 14.82 -5.09
CA SER A 93 -3.89 15.95 -5.96
C SER A 93 -3.07 16.97 -5.18
N ASN A 94 -2.18 17.70 -5.86
CA ASN A 94 -1.50 18.85 -5.27
C ASN A 94 -2.29 20.16 -5.39
N GLU A 95 -3.53 20.11 -5.88
CA GLU A 95 -4.50 21.22 -5.92
C GLU A 95 -4.03 22.48 -6.68
N ARG A 96 -3.15 22.30 -7.68
CA ARG A 96 -2.73 23.36 -8.60
C ARG A 96 -3.54 23.33 -9.90
N ASP A 97 -3.55 24.42 -10.66
CA ASP A 97 -4.24 24.54 -11.96
C ASP A 97 -3.87 23.45 -12.96
N ASN A 98 -2.60 23.04 -13.00
CA ASN A 98 -2.12 21.87 -13.73
C ASN A 98 -1.69 20.77 -12.74
N PRO A 99 -2.64 19.99 -12.20
CA PRO A 99 -2.39 19.20 -11.02
C PRO A 99 -1.45 18.03 -11.29
N THR A 100 -0.64 17.70 -10.28
CA THR A 100 -0.04 16.37 -10.17
C THR A 100 -1.04 15.48 -9.48
N LEU A 101 -1.41 14.39 -10.15
CA LEU A 101 -2.34 13.39 -9.64
C LEU A 101 -1.57 12.10 -9.37
N CYS A 102 -1.77 11.55 -8.17
CA CYS A 102 -1.14 10.33 -7.70
C CYS A 102 -2.19 9.39 -7.10
N LYS A 103 -1.99 8.08 -7.22
CA LYS A 103 -2.66 7.07 -6.41
C LYS A 103 -1.72 6.70 -5.26
N LEU A 104 -2.05 7.17 -4.06
CA LEU A 104 -1.27 6.94 -2.84
C LEU A 104 -2.01 6.01 -1.87
N ASP A 105 -3.35 6.04 -1.92
CA ASP A 105 -4.20 5.13 -1.18
C ASP A 105 -4.36 3.80 -1.91
N ALA A 106 -4.13 2.72 -1.19
CA ALA A 106 -4.18 1.37 -1.75
C ALA A 106 -4.66 0.35 -0.71
N PHE A 107 -5.05 -0.81 -1.22
CA PHE A 107 -5.44 -1.98 -0.45
C PHE A 107 -4.60 -3.14 -0.95
N PHE A 108 -3.97 -3.86 -0.02
CA PHE A 108 -3.16 -5.04 -0.30
C PHE A 108 -3.58 -6.18 0.61
N CYS A 109 -3.61 -7.39 0.08
CA CYS A 109 -3.90 -8.58 0.85
C CYS A 109 -2.91 -9.71 0.56
N ASN A 110 -2.74 -10.62 1.51
CA ASN A 110 -1.99 -11.84 1.27
C ASN A 110 -2.87 -12.90 0.59
N VAL A 111 -2.29 -14.06 0.29
CA VAL A 111 -2.99 -15.17 -0.38
C VAL A 111 -4.09 -15.79 0.47
N ASP A 112 -4.01 -15.67 1.79
CA ASP A 112 -4.98 -16.24 2.74
C ASP A 112 -6.31 -15.46 2.79
N TRP A 113 -6.34 -14.23 2.25
CA TRP A 113 -7.50 -13.34 2.25
C TRP A 113 -8.68 -13.95 1.49
#